data_AF-A0A1H3XGN0-F1
#
_entry.id   AF-A0A1H3XGN0-F1
#
_cell.length_a   1.000
_cell.length_b   1.000
_cell.length_c   1.000
_cell.angle_alpha   90.00
_cell.angle_beta   90.00
_cell.angle_gamma   90.00
#
_symmetry.space_group_name_H-M   'P 1'
#
loop_
_entity.id
_entity.type
_entity.pdbx_description
1 polymer ?
#
loop_
_entity_poly.entity_id
_entity_poly.type
_entity_poly.pdbx_seq_one_letter_code
_entity_poly.pdbx_strand_id
1 'polypeptide(L)'
;MTILFGIVLFCFWNYVRSAQIEAREAFQLFLFQSDYFLSRLSVPGGMARYVAEFLVQFFRSVALGALITAVLLVLIQWLSWKLLCRNMTAVSPSHLFPFSFLPSFALWKMICDMDVSMTLPVAVLLTWLLMLVLPNRRKPSLVSSLVLIPIGYWLLGPVIICLVCCHFKWLQKSDDRIVVLAESAGLTILLAACVLVSSHVVPYSLWNITKGIDYWMIQSDKAGTYEEIEYDYLLQQKQWGKIITLSEEEEPKSLACKNVVRLAKYYEKRISGEELKENMLHPNKVLTSGAAAMMMSDVYLHMGFVNMSQRAAFEVMMSSPNYNMSGRELSRLVETNLITGQYEVALKYISLLEHTLFYRSWAKQMRQLATNPELIKRSPKYGSLQEVYQQTVDVFFF
;
A
#
# COMPACT_ATOMS: atom_id res chain seq x y z
N MET A 1 -5.05 26.87 12.42
CA MET A 1 -5.97 25.84 11.87
C MET A 1 -5.25 24.80 11.01
N THR A 2 -4.62 25.14 9.88
CA THR A 2 -3.91 24.15 9.03
C THR A 2 -2.82 23.36 9.76
N ILE A 3 -1.98 24.02 10.57
CA ILE A 3 -0.93 23.33 11.36
C ILE A 3 -1.56 22.38 12.38
N LEU A 4 -2.58 22.83 13.10
CA LEU A 4 -3.32 21.99 14.05
C LEU A 4 -3.93 20.76 13.37
N PHE A 5 -4.53 20.94 12.18
CA PHE A 5 -5.04 19.83 11.37
C PHE A 5 -3.93 18.83 11.01
N GLY A 6 -2.75 19.31 10.60
CA GLY A 6 -1.58 18.46 10.36
C GLY A 6 -1.13 17.67 11.60
N ILE A 7 -1.11 18.31 12.77
CA ILE A 7 -0.78 17.65 14.04
C ILE A 7 -1.82 16.57 14.38
N VAL A 8 -3.11 16.86 14.21
CA VAL A 8 -4.19 15.88 14.45
C VAL A 8 -4.05 14.68 13.52
N LEU A 9 -3.80 14.90 12.23
CA LEU A 9 -3.58 13.83 11.26
C LEU A 9 -2.35 12.99 11.63
N PHE A 10 -1.24 13.63 12.00
CA PHE A 10 -0.04 12.93 12.43
C PHE A 10 -0.31 12.05 13.65
N CYS A 11 -0.93 12.60 14.70
CA CYS A 11 -1.25 11.83 15.90
C CYS A 11 -2.22 10.67 15.62
N PHE A 12 -3.22 10.89 14.76
CA PHE A 12 -4.14 9.84 14.36
C PHE A 12 -3.42 8.66 13.69
N TRP A 13 -2.60 8.92 12.66
CA TRP A 13 -1.88 7.86 11.97
C TRP A 13 -0.78 7.22 12.81
N ASN A 14 -0.12 8.00 13.67
CA ASN A 14 0.99 7.51 14.47
C ASN A 14 0.55 6.68 15.69
N TYR A 15 -0.60 6.98 16.28
CA TYR A 15 -1.05 6.34 17.53
C TYR A 15 -2.35 5.54 17.41
N VAL A 16 -3.29 5.95 16.55
CA VAL A 16 -4.61 5.30 16.43
C VAL A 16 -4.60 4.26 15.31
N ARG A 17 -3.93 4.54 14.19
CA ARG A 17 -3.89 3.68 13.00
C ARG A 17 -2.47 3.24 12.64
N SER A 18 -1.61 3.05 13.64
CA SER A 18 -0.21 2.64 13.47
C SER A 18 -0.07 1.34 12.66
N ALA A 19 -0.91 0.35 12.98
CA ALA A 19 -0.92 -0.95 12.33
C ALA A 19 -1.23 -0.85 10.82
N GLN A 20 -2.13 0.05 10.42
CA GLN A 20 -2.44 0.27 9.00
C GLN A 20 -1.28 0.88 8.22
N ILE A 21 -0.52 1.80 8.84
CA ILE A 21 0.65 2.40 8.19
C ILE A 21 1.68 1.31 7.85
N GLU A 22 2.02 0.46 8.83
CA GLU A 22 2.98 -0.62 8.62
C GLU A 22 2.44 -1.67 7.62
N ALA A 23 1.17 -2.05 7.72
CA ALA A 23 0.54 -2.99 6.79
C ALA A 23 0.58 -2.49 5.34
N ARG A 24 0.43 -1.19 5.10
CA ARG A 24 0.55 -0.61 3.75
C ARG A 24 1.94 -0.83 3.14
N GLU A 25 3.00 -0.78 3.95
CA GLU A 25 4.35 -1.15 3.48
C GLU A 25 4.46 -2.65 3.26
N ALA A 26 3.93 -3.46 4.19
CA ALA A 26 4.01 -4.92 4.11
C ALA A 26 3.35 -5.49 2.84
N PHE A 27 2.27 -4.88 2.33
CA PHE A 27 1.56 -5.34 1.12
C PHE A 27 2.18 -4.87 -0.21
N GLN A 28 3.26 -4.10 -0.20
CA GLN A 28 3.87 -3.61 -1.44
C GLN A 28 5.39 -3.58 -1.40
N LEU A 29 5.99 -3.42 -2.59
CA LEU A 29 7.43 -3.37 -2.76
C LEU A 29 7.78 -2.34 -3.83
N PHE A 30 8.69 -1.44 -3.47
CA PHE A 30 9.28 -0.48 -4.39
C PHE A 30 10.70 -0.90 -4.78
N LEU A 31 10.99 -0.85 -6.09
CA LEU A 31 12.30 -1.20 -6.65
C LEU A 31 12.87 -0.04 -7.46
N PHE A 32 14.15 0.28 -7.27
CA PHE A 32 14.87 1.32 -8.03
C PHE A 32 15.31 0.87 -9.44
N GLN A 33 14.76 -0.22 -9.96
CA GLN A 33 15.11 -0.74 -11.28
C GLN A 33 14.37 0.01 -12.40
N SER A 34 15.01 0.14 -13.56
CA SER A 34 14.41 0.73 -14.76
C SER A 34 13.21 -0.07 -15.25
N ASP A 35 13.29 -1.40 -15.22
CA ASP A 35 12.18 -2.27 -15.64
C ASP A 35 10.94 -2.07 -14.75
N TYR A 36 11.14 -1.91 -13.44
CA TYR A 36 10.06 -1.59 -12.51
C TYR A 36 9.41 -0.25 -12.87
N PHE A 37 10.20 0.80 -13.09
CA PHE A 37 9.68 2.12 -13.49
C PHE A 37 8.92 2.08 -14.83
N LEU A 38 9.48 1.43 -15.85
CA LEU A 38 8.87 1.29 -17.17
C LEU A 38 7.56 0.49 -17.10
N SER A 39 7.49 -0.55 -16.26
CA SER A 39 6.26 -1.32 -16.04
C SER A 39 5.13 -0.50 -15.41
N ARG A 40 5.46 0.53 -14.62
CA ARG A 40 4.46 1.46 -14.07
C ARG A 40 4.03 2.44 -15.15
N LEU A 41 4.96 2.99 -15.91
CA LEU A 41 4.65 3.94 -16.99
C LEU A 41 3.89 3.33 -18.18
N SER A 42 3.87 2.01 -18.33
CA SER A 42 3.12 1.34 -19.41
C SER A 42 1.60 1.30 -19.18
N VAL A 43 1.11 1.81 -18.05
CA VAL A 43 -0.32 1.81 -17.71
C VAL A 43 -0.80 3.20 -17.28
N PRO A 44 -2.09 3.54 -17.50
CA PRO A 44 -2.63 4.83 -17.08
C PRO A 44 -2.62 4.97 -15.54
N GLY A 45 -2.19 6.14 -15.05
CA GLY A 45 -1.94 6.42 -13.63
C GLY A 45 -0.58 5.95 -13.12
N GLY A 46 0.29 5.48 -14.02
CA GLY A 46 1.59 4.89 -13.70
C GLY A 46 2.55 5.76 -12.90
N MET A 47 2.64 7.05 -13.23
CA MET A 47 3.55 7.96 -12.56
C MET A 47 3.09 8.29 -11.14
N ALA A 48 1.77 8.50 -10.95
CA ALA A 48 1.22 8.69 -9.61
C ALA A 48 1.42 7.44 -8.74
N ARG A 49 1.25 6.24 -9.31
CA ARG A 49 1.52 4.97 -8.62
C ARG A 49 2.99 4.86 -8.22
N TYR A 50 3.92 5.10 -9.14
CA TYR A 50 5.35 5.02 -8.86
C TYR A 50 5.78 5.96 -7.72
N VAL A 51 5.28 7.20 -7.72
CA VAL A 51 5.55 8.17 -6.65
C VAL A 51 4.92 7.72 -5.33
N ALA A 52 3.71 7.15 -5.35
CA ALA A 52 3.08 6.64 -4.14
C ALA A 52 3.79 5.42 -3.56
N GLU A 53 4.14 4.43 -4.38
CA GLU A 53 4.93 3.25 -3.97
C GLU A 53 6.29 3.68 -3.39
N PHE A 54 6.93 4.70 -4.00
CA PHE A 54 8.15 5.31 -3.46
C PHE A 54 7.92 5.93 -2.07
N LEU A 55 6.81 6.63 -1.84
CA LEU A 55 6.51 7.22 -0.53
C LEU A 55 6.15 6.16 0.53
N VAL A 56 5.43 5.12 0.14
CA VAL A 56 4.98 4.07 1.08
C VAL A 56 6.15 3.21 1.57
N GLN A 57 7.26 3.10 0.85
CA GLN A 57 8.42 2.37 1.38
C GLN A 57 8.90 2.91 2.75
N PHE A 58 8.68 4.21 3.04
CA PHE A 58 9.01 4.84 4.32
C PHE A 58 8.03 4.48 5.46
N PHE A 59 6.89 3.88 5.14
CA PHE A 59 5.85 3.53 6.13
C PHE A 59 6.28 2.35 7.02
N ARG A 60 7.39 1.69 6.67
CA ARG A 60 8.11 0.78 7.56
C ARG A 60 8.44 1.44 8.92
N SER A 61 8.63 2.76 8.94
CA SER A 61 8.60 3.54 10.18
C SER A 61 7.23 4.20 10.32
N VAL A 62 6.47 3.80 11.33
CA VAL A 62 5.13 4.35 11.62
C VAL A 62 5.14 5.88 11.71
N ALA A 63 6.14 6.45 12.39
CA ALA A 63 6.26 7.90 12.54
C ALA A 63 6.51 8.61 11.19
N LEU A 64 7.37 8.07 10.33
CA LEU A 64 7.61 8.64 9.01
C LEU A 64 6.38 8.48 8.10
N GLY A 65 5.72 7.33 8.12
CA GLY A 65 4.51 7.10 7.34
C GLY A 65 3.35 8.02 7.76
N ALA A 66 3.16 8.20 9.07
CA ALA A 66 2.20 9.15 9.62
C ALA A 66 2.52 10.60 9.22
N LEU A 67 3.80 10.98 9.27
CA LEU A 67 4.25 12.31 8.86
C LEU A 67 4.02 12.55 7.37
N ILE A 68 4.41 11.61 6.50
CA ILE A 68 4.21 11.70 5.04
C ILE A 68 2.72 11.81 4.72
N THR A 69 1.87 10.98 5.34
CA THR A 69 0.42 11.01 5.14
C THR A 69 -0.19 12.34 5.59
N ALA A 70 0.22 12.85 6.76
CA ALA A 70 -0.24 14.14 7.27
C ALA A 70 0.18 15.31 6.37
N VAL A 71 1.45 15.33 5.93
CA VAL A 71 1.96 16.35 5.01
C VAL A 71 1.21 16.30 3.68
N LEU A 72 0.98 15.11 3.12
CA LEU A 72 0.25 14.94 1.87
C LEU A 72 -1.17 15.53 1.96
N LEU A 73 -1.91 15.21 3.02
CA LEU A 73 -3.26 15.74 3.23
C LEU A 73 -3.26 17.25 3.53
N VAL A 74 -2.27 17.77 4.25
CA VAL A 74 -2.12 19.23 4.47
C VAL A 74 -1.81 19.96 3.18
N LEU A 75 -0.96 19.41 2.32
CA LEU A 75 -0.66 19.99 1.00
C LEU A 75 -1.91 19.99 0.11
N ILE A 76 -2.72 18.93 0.15
CA ILE A 76 -4.01 18.89 -0.54
C ILE A 76 -4.95 19.96 0.00
N GLN A 77 -5.08 20.12 1.32
CA GLN A 77 -5.87 21.20 1.93
C GLN A 77 -5.40 22.58 1.47
N TRP A 78 -4.09 22.80 1.48
CA TRP A 78 -3.50 24.07 1.04
C TRP A 78 -3.70 24.34 -0.45
N LEU A 79 -3.56 23.34 -1.32
CA LEU A 79 -3.85 23.46 -2.75
C LEU A 79 -5.33 23.71 -3.02
N SER A 80 -6.21 23.02 -2.30
CA SER A 80 -7.67 23.26 -2.36
C SER A 80 -7.98 24.72 -2.06
N TRP A 81 -7.40 25.25 -0.98
CA TRP A 81 -7.51 26.66 -0.61
C TRP A 81 -7.05 27.60 -1.73
N LYS A 82 -5.85 27.38 -2.28
CA LYS A 82 -5.30 28.19 -3.38
C LYS A 82 -6.19 28.15 -4.62
N LEU A 83 -6.71 26.98 -4.99
CA LEU A 83 -7.60 26.81 -6.14
C LEU A 83 -8.97 27.48 -5.91
N LEU A 84 -9.54 27.36 -4.71
CA LEU A 84 -10.79 28.03 -4.34
C LEU A 84 -10.65 29.55 -4.42
N CYS A 85 -9.63 30.14 -3.79
CA CYS A 85 -9.39 31.59 -3.86
C CYS A 85 -9.15 32.08 -5.29
N ARG A 86 -8.46 31.29 -6.11
CA ARG A 86 -8.19 31.64 -7.51
C ARG A 86 -9.45 31.61 -8.37
N ASN A 87 -10.33 30.63 -8.15
CA ASN A 87 -11.48 30.40 -9.00
C ASN A 87 -12.73 31.18 -8.54
N MET A 88 -12.89 31.42 -7.24
CA MET A 88 -14.07 32.08 -6.63
C MET A 88 -13.71 33.47 -6.11
N THR A 89 -13.35 34.39 -7.00
CA THR A 89 -12.92 35.76 -6.62
C THR A 89 -14.02 36.63 -6.02
N ALA A 90 -15.29 36.24 -6.15
CA ALA A 90 -16.44 36.97 -5.60
C ALA A 90 -16.69 36.71 -4.10
N VAL A 91 -16.09 35.65 -3.54
CA VAL A 91 -16.30 35.26 -2.14
C VAL A 91 -15.05 35.61 -1.33
N SER A 92 -15.25 36.17 -0.13
CA SER A 92 -14.13 36.48 0.77
C SER A 92 -13.31 35.22 1.08
N PRO A 93 -11.97 35.32 1.11
CA PRO A 93 -11.10 34.21 1.51
C PRO A 93 -11.54 33.58 2.84
N SER A 94 -11.90 34.37 3.86
CA SER A 94 -12.29 33.84 5.18
C SER A 94 -13.41 32.79 5.11
N HIS A 95 -14.39 32.98 4.22
CA HIS A 95 -15.50 32.04 4.03
C HIS A 95 -15.12 30.81 3.21
N LEU A 96 -14.15 30.91 2.30
CA LEU A 96 -13.67 29.78 1.50
C LEU A 96 -12.74 28.84 2.30
N PHE A 97 -12.12 29.34 3.37
CA PHE A 97 -11.08 28.62 4.08
C PHE A 97 -11.57 27.30 4.71
N PRO A 98 -12.74 27.24 5.39
CA PRO A 98 -13.28 25.98 5.89
C PRO A 98 -13.54 24.92 4.80
N PHE A 99 -14.00 25.34 3.61
CA PHE A 99 -14.27 24.42 2.50
C PHE A 99 -13.01 23.77 1.92
N SER A 100 -11.85 24.40 2.11
CA SER A 100 -10.58 23.83 1.65
C SER A 100 -10.23 22.49 2.34
N PHE A 101 -10.79 22.22 3.52
CA PHE A 101 -10.57 20.99 4.26
C PHE A 101 -11.40 19.82 3.74
N LEU A 102 -12.51 20.05 3.04
CA LEU A 102 -13.44 18.98 2.62
C LEU A 102 -12.76 17.86 1.84
N PRO A 103 -11.89 18.14 0.84
CA PRO A 103 -11.24 17.07 0.09
C PRO A 103 -10.23 16.29 0.92
N SER A 104 -9.56 16.96 1.87
CA SER A 104 -8.61 16.30 2.78
C SER A 104 -9.32 15.43 3.81
N PHE A 105 -10.48 15.85 4.32
CA PHE A 105 -11.33 15.00 5.16
C PHE A 105 -11.89 13.80 4.40
N ALA A 106 -12.34 14.01 3.15
CA ALA A 106 -12.82 12.93 2.30
C ALA A 106 -11.71 11.89 2.05
N LEU A 107 -10.52 12.33 1.66
CA LEU A 107 -9.37 11.45 1.46
C LEU A 107 -8.93 10.78 2.76
N TRP A 108 -8.90 11.50 3.87
CA TRP A 108 -8.59 10.92 5.18
C TRP A 108 -9.53 9.76 5.51
N LYS A 109 -10.85 9.95 5.33
CA LYS A 109 -11.83 8.87 5.52
C LYS A 109 -11.60 7.71 4.55
N MET A 110 -11.31 7.99 3.28
CA MET A 110 -11.10 6.96 2.25
C MET A 110 -9.87 6.11 2.53
N ILE A 111 -8.73 6.73 2.87
CA ILE A 111 -7.48 5.98 3.14
C ILE A 111 -7.48 5.26 4.50
N CYS A 112 -8.50 5.43 5.35
CA CYS A 112 -8.72 4.53 6.49
C CYS A 112 -9.14 3.13 6.03
N ASP A 113 -9.65 2.99 4.81
CA ASP A 113 -9.85 1.72 4.14
C ASP A 113 -8.53 1.28 3.49
N MET A 114 -8.15 0.01 3.71
CA MET A 114 -6.94 -0.56 3.12
C MET A 114 -7.07 -0.71 1.62
N ASP A 115 -8.29 -0.84 1.09
CA ASP A 115 -8.54 -0.97 -0.35
C ASP A 115 -8.25 0.30 -1.13
N VAL A 116 -8.14 1.46 -0.47
CA VAL A 116 -7.72 2.71 -1.10
C VAL A 116 -6.20 2.83 -1.01
N SER A 117 -5.54 2.93 -2.16
CA SER A 117 -4.09 3.12 -2.24
C SER A 117 -3.67 4.56 -1.94
N MET A 118 -2.40 4.74 -1.52
CA MET A 118 -1.78 6.06 -1.42
C MET A 118 -1.57 6.72 -2.80
N THR A 119 -1.78 6.00 -3.89
CA THR A 119 -1.79 6.54 -5.25
C THR A 119 -2.87 7.59 -5.46
N LEU A 120 -4.06 7.41 -4.88
CA LEU A 120 -5.15 8.37 -5.03
C LEU A 120 -4.80 9.77 -4.49
N PRO A 121 -4.37 9.94 -3.21
CA PRO A 121 -4.01 11.27 -2.71
C PRO A 121 -2.81 11.87 -3.44
N VAL A 122 -1.83 11.06 -3.89
CA VAL A 122 -0.72 11.53 -4.74
C VAL A 122 -1.24 12.04 -6.09
N ALA A 123 -2.12 11.30 -6.76
CA ALA A 123 -2.69 11.67 -8.05
C ALA A 123 -3.53 12.96 -7.95
N VAL A 124 -4.32 13.11 -6.87
CA VAL A 124 -5.06 14.34 -6.56
C VAL A 124 -4.10 15.52 -6.40
N LEU A 125 -3.05 15.37 -5.58
CA LEU A 125 -2.05 16.41 -5.36
C LEU A 125 -1.41 16.86 -6.68
N LEU A 126 -0.91 15.92 -7.48
CA LEU A 126 -0.25 16.21 -8.77
C LEU A 126 -1.21 16.85 -9.77
N THR A 127 -2.45 16.39 -9.84
CA THR A 127 -3.48 16.96 -10.72
C THR A 127 -3.81 18.40 -10.34
N TRP A 128 -3.88 18.70 -9.05
CA TRP A 128 -4.14 20.05 -8.57
C TRP A 128 -2.96 21.00 -8.74
N LEU A 129 -1.72 20.48 -8.66
CA LEU A 129 -0.54 21.22 -9.08
C LEU A 129 -0.61 21.57 -10.57
N LEU A 130 -1.00 20.63 -11.44
CA LEU A 130 -1.21 20.92 -12.88
C LEU A 130 -2.29 22.00 -13.09
N MET A 131 -3.38 21.96 -12.33
CA MET A 131 -4.42 22.98 -12.40
C MET A 131 -3.92 24.37 -12.02
N LEU A 132 -2.91 24.49 -11.15
CA LEU A 132 -2.28 25.78 -10.83
C LEU A 132 -1.42 26.32 -11.99
N VAL A 133 -0.85 25.46 -12.82
CA VAL A 133 -0.03 25.87 -13.97
C VAL A 133 -0.87 26.38 -15.14
N LEU A 134 -2.16 26.01 -15.20
CA LEU A 134 -3.05 26.42 -16.30
C LEU A 134 -3.12 27.95 -16.45
N PRO A 135 -3.15 28.49 -17.70
CA PRO A 135 -3.35 29.92 -17.95
C PRO A 135 -4.65 30.46 -17.34
N ASN A 136 -4.64 31.73 -16.90
CA ASN A 136 -5.86 32.39 -16.38
C ASN A 136 -6.87 32.78 -17.49
N ARG A 137 -6.42 32.94 -18.73
CA ARG A 137 -7.28 33.26 -19.87
C ARG A 137 -7.90 31.99 -20.45
N ARG A 138 -9.18 32.07 -20.84
CA ARG A 138 -9.99 30.92 -21.31
C ARG A 138 -9.35 30.15 -22.47
N LYS A 139 -9.10 30.82 -23.60
CA LYS A 139 -8.55 30.17 -24.81
C LYS A 139 -7.19 29.46 -24.59
N PRO A 140 -6.15 30.10 -24.00
CA PRO A 140 -4.89 29.39 -23.77
C PRO A 140 -5.03 28.28 -22.72
N SER A 141 -5.95 28.41 -21.75
CA SER A 141 -6.24 27.31 -20.84
C SER A 141 -6.87 26.12 -21.55
N LEU A 142 -7.81 26.34 -22.47
CA LEU A 142 -8.42 25.28 -23.28
C LEU A 142 -7.38 24.54 -24.11
N VAL A 143 -6.53 25.29 -24.84
CA VAL A 143 -5.44 24.71 -25.64
C VAL A 143 -4.49 23.89 -24.77
N SER A 144 -4.13 24.41 -23.59
CA SER A 144 -3.29 23.67 -22.63
C SER A 144 -3.99 22.40 -22.14
N SER A 145 -5.28 22.45 -21.87
CA SER A 145 -6.07 21.30 -21.41
C SER A 145 -6.22 20.20 -22.47
N LEU A 146 -6.33 20.56 -23.76
CA LEU A 146 -6.37 19.57 -24.86
C LEU A 146 -5.10 18.70 -24.89
N VAL A 147 -3.95 19.26 -24.51
CA VAL A 147 -2.68 18.52 -24.44
C VAL A 147 -2.51 17.83 -23.09
N LEU A 148 -2.85 18.51 -21.99
CA LEU A 148 -2.66 18.00 -20.64
C LEU A 148 -3.62 16.87 -20.26
N ILE A 149 -4.80 16.77 -20.87
CA ILE A 149 -5.74 15.68 -20.54
C ILE A 149 -5.20 14.31 -20.97
N PRO A 150 -4.79 14.08 -22.23
CA PRO A 150 -4.22 12.79 -22.62
C PRO A 150 -2.96 12.41 -21.82
N ILE A 151 -2.03 13.36 -21.67
CA ILE A 151 -0.78 13.15 -20.93
C ILE A 151 -1.07 12.94 -19.44
N GLY A 152 -1.88 13.80 -18.85
CA GLY A 152 -2.24 13.76 -17.44
C GLY A 152 -3.07 12.53 -17.08
N TYR A 153 -3.96 12.06 -17.96
CA TYR A 153 -4.66 10.79 -17.81
C TYR A 153 -3.68 9.63 -17.77
N TRP A 154 -2.72 9.58 -18.71
CA TRP A 154 -1.75 8.49 -18.74
C TRP A 154 -0.83 8.50 -17.52
N LEU A 155 -0.35 9.68 -17.09
CA LEU A 155 0.57 9.78 -15.95
C LEU A 155 -0.13 9.67 -14.59
N LEU A 156 -1.27 10.33 -14.42
CA LEU A 156 -1.91 10.51 -13.12
C LEU A 156 -3.16 9.66 -12.96
N GLY A 157 -3.86 9.33 -14.04
CA GLY A 157 -5.08 8.53 -14.03
C GLY A 157 -6.35 9.36 -14.20
N PRO A 158 -7.54 8.78 -13.95
CA PRO A 158 -8.84 9.41 -14.24
C PRO A 158 -9.16 10.64 -13.37
N VAL A 159 -8.39 10.88 -12.30
CA VAL A 159 -8.55 12.09 -11.46
C VAL A 159 -8.29 13.39 -12.23
N ILE A 160 -7.65 13.30 -13.42
CA ILE A 160 -7.50 14.43 -14.35
C ILE A 160 -8.85 15.06 -14.74
N ILE A 161 -9.99 14.39 -14.51
CA ILE A 161 -11.33 14.98 -14.61
C ILE A 161 -11.47 16.28 -13.79
N CYS A 162 -10.76 16.44 -12.67
CA CYS A 162 -10.73 17.70 -11.91
C CYS A 162 -10.27 18.90 -12.77
N LEU A 163 -9.38 18.67 -13.73
CA LEU A 163 -8.91 19.67 -14.66
C LEU A 163 -10.05 20.13 -15.60
N VAL A 164 -10.88 19.19 -16.07
CA VAL A 164 -12.10 19.51 -16.84
C VAL A 164 -13.06 20.34 -15.99
N CYS A 165 -13.31 19.93 -14.75
CA CYS A 165 -14.17 20.67 -13.83
C CYS A 165 -13.68 22.10 -13.54
N CYS A 166 -12.36 22.35 -13.62
CA CYS A 166 -11.78 23.69 -13.46
C CYS A 166 -12.31 24.69 -14.51
N HIS A 167 -12.70 24.22 -15.70
CA HIS A 167 -13.22 25.09 -16.76
C HIS A 167 -14.58 25.71 -16.44
N PHE A 168 -15.34 25.12 -15.53
CA PHE A 168 -16.63 25.66 -15.11
C PHE A 168 -16.53 27.03 -14.42
N LYS A 169 -15.34 27.44 -13.96
CA LYS A 169 -15.12 28.80 -13.41
C LYS A 169 -15.44 29.91 -14.41
N TRP A 170 -15.35 29.65 -15.72
CA TRP A 170 -15.67 30.64 -16.75
C TRP A 170 -17.18 30.79 -16.99
N LEU A 171 -18.03 29.88 -16.48
CA LEU A 171 -19.49 30.06 -16.53
C LEU A 171 -19.95 31.33 -15.79
N GLN A 172 -19.22 31.72 -14.75
CA GLN A 172 -19.52 32.92 -13.97
C GLN A 172 -19.11 34.22 -14.66
N LYS A 173 -18.22 34.17 -15.67
CA LYS A 173 -17.57 35.34 -16.28
C LYS A 173 -17.88 35.55 -17.75
N SER A 174 -18.43 34.54 -18.42
CA SER A 174 -18.66 34.56 -19.87
C SER A 174 -20.14 34.80 -20.16
N ASP A 175 -20.43 35.75 -21.06
CA ASP A 175 -21.77 35.92 -21.63
C ASP A 175 -22.19 34.65 -22.41
N ASP A 176 -21.22 34.02 -23.07
CA ASP A 176 -21.42 32.79 -23.86
C ASP A 176 -21.36 31.50 -23.03
N ARG A 177 -22.31 31.30 -22.11
CA ARG A 177 -22.39 30.10 -21.25
C ARG A 177 -22.43 28.79 -22.04
N ILE A 178 -23.13 28.78 -23.19
CA ILE A 178 -23.26 27.61 -24.06
C ILE A 178 -21.90 27.16 -24.58
N VAL A 179 -21.02 28.10 -24.96
CA VAL A 179 -19.70 27.77 -25.51
C VAL A 179 -18.80 27.18 -24.43
N VAL A 180 -18.85 27.67 -23.19
CA VAL A 180 -18.10 27.08 -22.06
C VAL A 180 -18.57 25.64 -21.79
N LEU A 181 -19.88 25.40 -21.84
CA LEU A 181 -20.43 24.05 -21.68
C LEU A 181 -19.99 23.12 -22.82
N ALA A 182 -20.00 23.59 -24.07
CA ALA A 182 -19.55 22.83 -25.23
C ALA A 182 -18.04 22.49 -25.14
N GLU A 183 -17.20 23.45 -24.72
CA GLU A 183 -15.76 23.22 -24.47
C GLU A 183 -15.54 22.15 -23.41
N SER A 184 -16.19 22.26 -22.24
CA SER A 184 -16.09 21.27 -21.16
C SER A 184 -16.62 19.88 -21.58
N ALA A 185 -17.68 19.83 -22.38
CA ALA A 185 -18.19 18.59 -22.95
C ALA A 185 -17.17 17.96 -23.90
N GLY A 186 -16.54 18.76 -24.77
CA GLY A 186 -15.47 18.32 -25.66
C GLY A 186 -14.26 17.74 -24.90
N LEU A 187 -13.83 18.39 -23.81
CA LEU A 187 -12.77 17.87 -22.94
C LEU A 187 -13.16 16.57 -22.23
N THR A 188 -14.42 16.44 -21.81
CA THR A 188 -14.94 15.20 -21.24
C THR A 188 -14.94 14.06 -22.25
N ILE A 189 -15.37 14.33 -23.49
CA ILE A 189 -15.34 13.35 -24.59
C ILE A 189 -13.90 12.94 -24.91
N LEU A 190 -12.95 13.89 -24.90
CA LEU A 190 -11.53 13.59 -25.08
C LEU A 190 -11.01 12.65 -23.98
N LEU A 191 -11.33 12.91 -22.72
CA LEU A 191 -10.95 12.02 -21.62
C LEU A 191 -11.59 10.63 -21.78
N ALA A 192 -12.88 10.56 -22.10
CA ALA A 192 -13.57 9.30 -22.36
C ALA A 192 -12.93 8.52 -23.52
N ALA A 193 -12.53 9.20 -24.61
CA ALA A 193 -11.79 8.60 -25.70
C ALA A 193 -10.43 8.04 -25.24
N CYS A 194 -9.70 8.78 -24.40
CA CYS A 194 -8.44 8.29 -23.81
C CYS A 194 -8.65 7.01 -22.99
N VAL A 195 -9.72 6.94 -22.20
CA VAL A 195 -10.10 5.76 -21.41
C VAL A 195 -10.49 4.58 -22.30
N LEU A 196 -11.26 4.82 -23.36
CA LEU A 196 -11.67 3.76 -24.29
C LEU A 196 -10.47 3.21 -25.07
N VAL A 197 -9.61 4.10 -25.59
CA VAL A 197 -8.39 3.70 -26.31
C VAL A 197 -7.46 2.90 -25.39
N SER A 198 -7.24 3.34 -24.15
CA SER A 198 -6.37 2.60 -23.23
C SER A 198 -6.92 1.21 -22.91
N SER A 199 -8.24 1.03 -22.85
CA SER A 199 -8.88 -0.29 -22.63
C SER A 199 -8.59 -1.33 -23.73
N HIS A 200 -8.18 -0.89 -24.92
CA HIS A 200 -7.74 -1.78 -26.00
C HIS A 200 -6.23 -2.06 -25.97
N VAL A 201 -5.45 -1.26 -25.24
CA VAL A 201 -3.99 -1.33 -25.20
C VAL A 201 -3.49 -2.07 -23.96
N VAL A 202 -4.11 -1.83 -22.80
CA VAL A 202 -3.67 -2.41 -21.52
C VAL A 202 -4.55 -3.60 -21.11
N PRO A 203 -4.01 -4.62 -20.44
CA PRO A 203 -4.75 -5.83 -20.06
C PRO A 203 -5.62 -5.62 -18.81
N TYR A 204 -6.36 -4.52 -18.75
CA TYR A 204 -7.26 -4.19 -17.63
C TYR A 204 -8.69 -3.98 -18.14
N SER A 205 -9.67 -4.37 -17.32
CA SER A 205 -11.07 -4.12 -17.62
C SER A 205 -11.36 -2.61 -17.67
N LEU A 206 -12.36 -2.23 -18.49
CA LEU A 206 -12.80 -0.84 -18.59
C LEU A 206 -13.13 -0.25 -17.21
N TRP A 207 -13.75 -1.03 -16.32
CA TRP A 207 -14.05 -0.62 -14.95
C TRP A 207 -12.80 -0.27 -14.12
N ASN A 208 -11.74 -1.06 -14.21
CA ASN A 208 -10.49 -0.80 -13.49
C ASN A 208 -9.78 0.46 -14.03
N ILE A 209 -9.87 0.69 -15.33
CA ILE A 209 -9.28 1.85 -15.99
C ILE A 209 -10.06 3.13 -15.64
N THR A 210 -11.39 3.09 -15.63
CA THR A 210 -12.23 4.25 -15.31
C THR A 210 -12.13 4.66 -13.84
N LYS A 211 -12.08 3.70 -12.90
CA LYS A 211 -11.88 4.00 -11.48
C LYS A 211 -10.44 4.41 -11.15
N GLY A 212 -9.49 4.05 -12.02
CA GLY A 212 -8.06 4.20 -11.82
C GLY A 212 -7.45 2.89 -11.31
N ILE A 213 -6.50 2.34 -12.09
CA ILE A 213 -5.97 0.97 -11.90
C ILE A 213 -5.47 0.73 -10.48
N ASP A 214 -4.80 1.72 -9.90
CA ASP A 214 -4.21 1.63 -8.55
C ASP A 214 -4.85 2.59 -7.54
N TYR A 215 -5.96 3.27 -7.87
CA TYR A 215 -6.62 4.13 -6.87
C TYR A 215 -7.34 3.29 -5.82
N TRP A 216 -8.01 2.25 -6.31
CA TRP A 216 -8.68 1.23 -5.53
C TRP A 216 -8.08 -0.10 -5.90
N MET A 217 -7.68 -0.86 -4.89
CA MET A 217 -7.16 -2.21 -5.04
C MET A 217 -8.09 -3.05 -5.93
N ILE A 218 -7.49 -3.77 -6.88
CA ILE A 218 -8.22 -4.65 -7.82
C ILE A 218 -8.82 -5.84 -7.05
N GLN A 219 -8.15 -6.28 -5.99
CA GLN A 219 -8.56 -7.39 -5.14
C GLN A 219 -9.04 -6.84 -3.79
N SER A 220 -10.18 -6.13 -3.82
CA SER A 220 -10.83 -5.63 -2.59
C SER A 220 -11.12 -6.78 -1.62
N ASP A 221 -11.12 -6.47 -0.33
CA ASP A 221 -11.36 -7.42 0.78
C ASP A 221 -10.28 -8.49 1.01
N LYS A 222 -9.25 -8.60 0.15
CA LYS A 222 -8.19 -9.60 0.33
C LYS A 222 -7.12 -9.20 1.35
N ALA A 223 -6.97 -7.91 1.66
CA ALA A 223 -5.96 -7.45 2.60
C ALA A 223 -6.18 -8.03 4.01
N GLY A 224 -7.45 -8.15 4.43
CA GLY A 224 -7.83 -8.61 5.76
C GLY A 224 -8.52 -7.55 6.59
N THR A 225 -9.03 -7.94 7.76
CA THR A 225 -9.74 -7.01 8.66
C THR A 225 -8.75 -6.13 9.43
N TYR A 226 -9.25 -5.04 10.02
CA TYR A 226 -8.40 -4.22 10.91
C TYR A 226 -7.90 -5.01 12.12
N GLU A 227 -8.71 -5.93 12.65
CA GLU A 227 -8.31 -6.83 13.73
C GLU A 227 -7.08 -7.66 13.32
N GLU A 228 -7.12 -8.28 12.14
CA GLU A 228 -5.99 -9.08 11.63
C GLU A 228 -4.72 -8.23 11.46
N ILE A 229 -4.87 -7.01 10.95
CA ILE A 229 -3.77 -6.05 10.79
C ILE A 229 -3.19 -5.61 12.16
N GLU A 230 -4.03 -5.43 13.17
CA GLU A 230 -3.60 -5.04 14.52
C GLU A 230 -2.85 -6.18 15.23
N TYR A 231 -3.35 -7.41 15.17
CA TYR A 231 -2.64 -8.57 15.70
C TYR A 231 -1.31 -8.82 14.98
N ASP A 232 -1.28 -8.65 13.66
CA ASP A 232 -0.04 -8.75 12.88
C ASP A 232 0.99 -7.70 13.29
N TYR A 233 0.56 -6.45 13.46
CA TYR A 233 1.42 -5.38 13.96
C TYR A 233 2.01 -5.71 15.33
N LEU A 234 1.20 -6.17 16.29
CA LEU A 234 1.70 -6.54 17.62
C LEU A 234 2.66 -7.75 17.58
N LEU A 235 2.40 -8.72 16.69
CA LEU A 235 3.25 -9.88 16.47
C LEU A 235 4.64 -9.47 15.97
N GLN A 236 4.70 -8.60 14.95
CA GLN A 236 5.96 -8.11 14.40
C GLN A 236 6.81 -7.37 15.44
N GLN A 237 6.15 -6.60 16.31
CA GLN A 237 6.80 -5.88 17.42
C GLN A 237 7.08 -6.78 18.65
N LYS A 238 6.73 -8.07 18.61
CA LYS A 238 6.89 -9.06 19.69
C LYS A 238 6.24 -8.62 21.01
N GLN A 239 5.13 -7.90 20.95
CA GLN A 239 4.41 -7.39 22.12
C GLN A 239 3.49 -8.47 22.71
N TRP A 240 4.06 -9.60 23.14
CA TRP A 240 3.33 -10.79 23.58
C TRP A 240 2.29 -10.51 24.66
N GLY A 241 2.67 -9.78 25.72
CA GLY A 241 1.74 -9.40 26.78
C GLY A 241 0.52 -8.63 26.28
N LYS A 242 0.71 -7.68 25.35
CA LYS A 242 -0.40 -6.91 24.78
C LYS A 242 -1.32 -7.75 23.91
N ILE A 243 -0.78 -8.68 23.12
CA ILE A 243 -1.58 -9.63 22.33
C ILE A 243 -2.51 -10.41 23.26
N ILE A 244 -2.00 -10.88 24.41
CA ILE A 244 -2.79 -11.64 25.37
C ILE A 244 -3.87 -10.75 26.00
N THR A 245 -3.51 -9.55 26.50
CA THR A 245 -4.47 -8.61 27.09
C THR A 245 -5.58 -8.23 26.09
N LEU A 246 -5.23 -7.90 24.85
CA LEU A 246 -6.20 -7.58 23.80
C LEU A 246 -7.18 -8.73 23.56
N SER A 247 -6.67 -9.98 23.56
CA SER A 247 -7.51 -11.17 23.37
C SER A 247 -8.42 -11.52 24.55
N GLU A 248 -8.08 -11.03 25.75
CA GLU A 248 -8.88 -11.19 26.97
C GLU A 248 -9.97 -10.09 27.05
N GLU A 249 -9.73 -8.91 26.47
CA GLU A 249 -10.71 -7.83 26.35
C GLU A 249 -11.78 -8.13 25.29
N GLU A 250 -11.37 -8.56 24.10
CA GLU A 250 -12.25 -9.02 23.02
C GLU A 250 -11.71 -10.32 22.41
N GLU A 251 -12.50 -11.40 22.46
CA GLU A 251 -12.06 -12.67 21.88
C GLU A 251 -11.82 -12.52 20.36
N PRO A 252 -10.64 -12.92 19.85
CA PRO A 252 -10.33 -12.77 18.44
C PRO A 252 -11.31 -13.54 17.54
N LYS A 253 -11.72 -12.96 16.42
CA LYS A 253 -12.66 -13.58 15.49
C LYS A 253 -11.93 -14.45 14.48
N SER A 254 -10.81 -13.98 13.96
CA SER A 254 -9.99 -14.69 12.99
C SER A 254 -9.22 -15.84 13.64
N LEU A 255 -9.17 -16.99 12.97
CA LEU A 255 -8.41 -18.14 13.44
C LEU A 255 -6.89 -17.86 13.44
N ALA A 256 -6.42 -16.99 12.54
CA ALA A 256 -5.03 -16.55 12.53
C ALA A 256 -4.69 -15.74 13.80
N CYS A 257 -5.55 -14.80 14.20
CA CYS A 257 -5.38 -14.05 15.45
C CYS A 257 -5.36 -14.99 16.67
N LYS A 258 -6.23 -16.00 16.73
CA LYS A 258 -6.21 -17.01 17.81
C LYS A 258 -4.88 -17.77 17.87
N ASN A 259 -4.27 -18.09 16.72
CA ASN A 259 -2.96 -18.74 16.68
C ASN A 259 -1.83 -17.79 17.13
N VAL A 260 -1.92 -16.50 16.78
CA VAL A 260 -0.99 -15.48 17.29
C VAL A 260 -1.09 -15.35 18.81
N VAL A 261 -2.30 -15.39 19.38
CA VAL A 261 -2.51 -15.38 20.84
C VAL A 261 -1.89 -16.61 21.49
N ARG A 262 -2.04 -17.80 20.91
CA ARG A 262 -1.40 -19.03 21.41
C ARG A 262 0.13 -18.90 21.38
N LEU A 263 0.69 -18.39 20.28
CA LEU A 263 2.12 -18.14 20.18
C LEU A 263 2.60 -17.14 21.26
N ALA A 264 1.84 -16.08 21.51
CA ALA A 264 2.14 -15.12 22.58
C ALA A 264 2.10 -15.79 23.97
N LYS A 265 1.07 -16.61 24.25
CA LYS A 265 0.97 -17.37 25.51
C LYS A 265 2.15 -18.32 25.70
N TYR A 266 2.64 -18.94 24.63
CA TYR A 266 3.83 -19.80 24.68
C TYR A 266 5.08 -19.01 25.06
N TYR A 267 5.31 -17.84 24.43
CA TYR A 267 6.46 -16.98 24.78
C TYR A 267 6.38 -16.42 26.20
N GLU A 268 5.18 -16.18 26.72
CA GLU A 268 4.91 -15.81 28.12
C GLU A 268 4.89 -17.03 29.07
N LYS A 269 5.25 -18.23 28.59
CA LYS A 269 5.30 -19.49 29.36
C LYS A 269 3.98 -19.88 30.03
N ARG A 270 2.85 -19.45 29.47
CA ARG A 270 1.50 -19.79 29.95
C ARG A 270 0.99 -21.12 29.40
N ILE A 271 1.53 -21.58 28.28
CA ILE A 271 1.19 -22.87 27.65
C ILE A 271 2.46 -23.62 27.25
N SER A 272 2.34 -24.94 27.06
CA SER A 272 3.45 -25.78 26.62
C SER A 272 3.66 -25.73 25.10
N GLY A 273 4.82 -26.22 24.63
CA GLY A 273 5.09 -26.33 23.19
C GLY A 273 4.21 -27.36 22.47
N GLU A 274 3.74 -28.40 23.18
CA GLU A 274 2.80 -29.38 22.61
C GLU A 274 1.40 -28.77 22.47
N GLU A 275 0.95 -28.05 23.50
CA GLU A 275 -0.34 -27.31 23.47
C GLU A 275 -0.36 -26.23 22.36
N LEU A 276 0.78 -25.60 22.07
CA LEU A 276 0.90 -24.68 20.93
C LEU A 276 0.65 -25.37 19.58
N LYS A 277 1.06 -26.64 19.43
CA LYS A 277 0.93 -27.41 18.19
C LYS A 277 -0.49 -27.95 17.99
N GLU A 278 -1.25 -28.16 19.07
CA GLU A 278 -2.63 -28.63 19.00
C GLU A 278 -3.49 -27.67 18.14
N ASN A 279 -4.25 -28.19 17.19
CA ASN A 279 -5.12 -27.47 16.23
C ASN A 279 -4.44 -26.66 15.11
N MET A 280 -3.10 -26.63 15.02
CA MET A 280 -2.38 -25.92 13.93
C MET A 280 -2.41 -26.66 12.56
N LEU A 281 -2.99 -27.86 12.51
CA LEU A 281 -2.99 -28.78 11.36
C LEU A 281 -4.04 -28.47 10.28
N HIS A 282 -4.80 -27.37 10.37
CA HIS A 282 -5.83 -27.01 9.38
C HIS A 282 -5.51 -25.74 8.57
N PRO A 283 -4.36 -25.69 7.87
CA PRO A 283 -3.89 -24.47 7.20
C PRO A 283 -4.88 -23.89 6.18
N ASN A 284 -5.66 -24.73 5.51
CA ASN A 284 -6.65 -24.29 4.52
C ASN A 284 -7.79 -23.43 5.12
N LYS A 285 -8.00 -23.47 6.44
CA LYS A 285 -9.03 -22.68 7.12
C LYS A 285 -8.49 -21.41 7.79
N VAL A 286 -7.16 -21.28 7.91
CA VAL A 286 -6.53 -20.18 8.65
C VAL A 286 -6.11 -19.04 7.72
N LEU A 287 -5.72 -19.35 6.48
CA LEU A 287 -5.25 -18.36 5.50
C LEU A 287 -6.44 -17.69 4.78
N THR A 288 -7.24 -16.92 5.53
CA THR A 288 -8.48 -16.29 5.05
C THR A 288 -8.27 -14.95 4.34
N SER A 289 -7.13 -14.30 4.59
CA SER A 289 -6.76 -13.00 4.04
C SER A 289 -5.24 -12.88 3.92
N GLY A 290 -4.76 -11.84 3.25
CA GLY A 290 -3.35 -11.52 3.17
C GLY A 290 -2.73 -11.29 4.55
N ALA A 291 -3.39 -10.53 5.43
CA ALA A 291 -2.91 -10.29 6.80
C ALA A 291 -2.88 -11.59 7.62
N ALA A 292 -3.91 -12.43 7.51
CA ALA A 292 -3.93 -13.75 8.13
C ALA A 292 -2.77 -14.62 7.64
N ALA A 293 -2.48 -14.61 6.34
CA ALA A 293 -1.39 -15.37 5.77
C ALA A 293 -0.01 -14.84 6.20
N MET A 294 0.18 -13.52 6.30
CA MET A 294 1.40 -12.92 6.86
C MET A 294 1.63 -13.35 8.31
N MET A 295 0.59 -13.26 9.17
CA MET A 295 0.69 -13.71 10.56
C MET A 295 1.04 -15.19 10.66
N MET A 296 0.36 -16.03 9.88
CA MET A 296 0.61 -17.47 9.92
C MET A 296 1.98 -17.83 9.36
N SER A 297 2.47 -17.10 8.37
CA SER A 297 3.84 -17.20 7.88
C SER A 297 4.84 -17.07 9.04
N ASP A 298 4.65 -16.08 9.92
CA ASP A 298 5.45 -15.90 11.13
C ASP A 298 5.24 -16.98 12.18
N VAL A 299 3.99 -17.31 12.51
CA VAL A 299 3.67 -18.36 13.49
C VAL A 299 4.31 -19.68 13.09
N TYR A 300 4.18 -20.10 11.83
CA TYR A 300 4.77 -21.34 11.35
C TYR A 300 6.30 -21.33 11.41
N LEU A 301 6.96 -20.21 11.08
CA LEU A 301 8.41 -20.14 11.20
C LEU A 301 8.87 -20.23 12.67
N HIS A 302 8.17 -19.57 13.58
CA HIS A 302 8.43 -19.64 15.02
C HIS A 302 8.32 -21.07 15.57
N MET A 303 7.47 -21.90 14.98
CA MET A 303 7.29 -23.31 15.34
C MET A 303 8.25 -24.26 14.62
N GLY A 304 9.04 -23.78 13.65
CA GLY A 304 9.89 -24.62 12.82
C GLY A 304 9.18 -25.28 11.63
N PHE A 305 7.93 -24.92 11.34
CA PHE A 305 7.19 -25.40 10.16
C PHE A 305 7.55 -24.60 8.91
N VAL A 306 8.79 -24.77 8.43
CA VAL A 306 9.39 -23.97 7.36
C VAL A 306 8.60 -24.03 6.04
N ASN A 307 8.18 -25.23 5.62
CA ASN A 307 7.38 -25.42 4.39
C ASN A 307 6.02 -24.69 4.47
N MET A 308 5.39 -24.72 5.65
CA MET A 308 4.10 -24.04 5.88
C MET A 308 4.26 -22.52 5.90
N SER A 309 5.35 -22.03 6.50
CA SER A 309 5.72 -20.62 6.45
C SER A 309 5.94 -20.15 5.01
N GLN A 310 6.68 -20.94 4.21
CA GLN A 310 6.91 -20.64 2.80
C GLN A 310 5.61 -20.63 1.99
N ARG A 311 4.70 -21.58 2.24
CA ARG A 311 3.37 -21.62 1.59
C ARG A 311 2.56 -20.36 1.92
N ALA A 312 2.50 -19.97 3.18
CA ALA A 312 1.78 -18.77 3.60
C ALA A 312 2.37 -17.50 2.97
N ALA A 313 3.70 -17.39 2.88
CA ALA A 313 4.36 -16.28 2.18
C ALA A 313 4.01 -16.23 0.68
N PHE A 314 3.93 -17.39 0.00
CA PHE A 314 3.47 -17.44 -1.39
C PHE A 314 2.01 -17.02 -1.55
N GLU A 315 1.14 -17.41 -0.62
CA GLU A 315 -0.27 -17.00 -0.65
C GLU A 315 -0.39 -15.47 -0.63
N VAL A 316 0.38 -14.80 0.22
CA VAL A 316 0.45 -13.33 0.25
C VAL A 316 0.99 -12.78 -1.06
N MET A 317 2.08 -13.32 -1.60
CA MET A 317 2.64 -12.84 -2.87
C MET A 317 1.64 -12.95 -4.05
N MET A 318 0.73 -13.91 -4.02
CA MET A 318 -0.31 -14.11 -5.04
C MET A 318 -1.60 -13.34 -4.76
N SER A 319 -1.91 -13.08 -3.49
CA SER A 319 -3.08 -12.33 -3.03
C SER A 319 -2.80 -10.85 -2.76
N SER A 320 -1.54 -10.42 -2.87
CA SER A 320 -1.13 -9.04 -2.67
C SER A 320 -1.83 -8.14 -3.69
N PRO A 321 -2.49 -7.07 -3.20
CA PRO A 321 -3.25 -6.18 -4.06
C PRO A 321 -2.44 -5.61 -5.23
N ASN A 322 -3.09 -5.47 -6.38
CA ASN A 322 -2.53 -4.88 -7.60
C ASN A 322 -1.27 -5.58 -8.13
N TYR A 323 -1.13 -6.88 -7.83
CA TYR A 323 0.00 -7.73 -8.20
C TYR A 323 1.33 -7.16 -7.69
N ASN A 324 1.29 -6.40 -6.61
CA ASN A 324 2.49 -5.92 -5.95
C ASN A 324 3.19 -7.08 -5.24
N MET A 325 4.52 -7.09 -5.30
CA MET A 325 5.29 -7.95 -4.42
C MET A 325 5.29 -7.38 -2.99
N SER A 326 5.56 -8.21 -2.00
CA SER A 326 5.78 -7.78 -0.62
C SER A 326 7.27 -7.90 -0.28
N GLY A 327 7.87 -6.82 0.26
CA GLY A 327 9.24 -6.85 0.76
C GLY A 327 9.41 -7.82 1.94
N ARG A 328 8.42 -7.83 2.84
CA ARG A 328 8.36 -8.75 3.99
C ARG A 328 8.31 -10.21 3.55
N GLU A 329 7.41 -10.55 2.63
CA GLU A 329 7.25 -11.95 2.23
C GLU A 329 8.36 -12.43 1.31
N LEU A 330 8.94 -11.57 0.46
CA LEU A 330 10.19 -11.91 -0.22
C LEU A 330 11.31 -12.18 0.78
N SER A 331 11.40 -11.41 1.86
CA SER A 331 12.37 -11.67 2.93
C SER A 331 12.10 -13.03 3.57
N ARG A 332 10.84 -13.38 3.83
CA ARG A 332 10.48 -14.71 4.34
C ARG A 332 10.85 -15.83 3.36
N LEU A 333 10.59 -15.65 2.07
CA LEU A 333 10.98 -16.62 1.04
C LEU A 333 12.51 -16.80 0.99
N VAL A 334 13.30 -15.74 1.19
CA VAL A 334 14.75 -15.88 1.35
C VAL A 334 15.08 -16.74 2.58
N GLU A 335 14.51 -16.42 3.74
CA GLU A 335 14.77 -17.17 4.98
C GLU A 335 14.44 -18.65 4.83
N THR A 336 13.25 -19.00 4.31
CA THR A 336 12.83 -20.39 4.17
C THR A 336 13.70 -21.15 3.17
N ASN A 337 14.04 -20.54 2.03
CA ASN A 337 14.91 -21.19 1.04
C ASN A 337 16.35 -21.38 1.55
N LEU A 338 16.87 -20.50 2.40
CA LEU A 338 18.15 -20.74 3.07
C LEU A 338 18.08 -21.93 4.04
N ILE A 339 17.00 -22.02 4.82
CA ILE A 339 16.81 -23.09 5.80
C ILE A 339 16.67 -24.46 5.09
N THR A 340 15.88 -24.52 4.02
CA THR A 340 15.65 -25.77 3.25
C THR A 340 16.79 -26.14 2.29
N GLY A 341 17.82 -25.30 2.17
CA GLY A 341 18.99 -25.57 1.32
C GLY A 341 18.84 -25.16 -0.15
N GLN A 342 17.77 -24.46 -0.52
CA GLN A 342 17.50 -23.98 -1.88
C GLN A 342 18.20 -22.64 -2.15
N TYR A 343 19.53 -22.62 -2.05
CA TYR A 343 20.33 -21.38 -2.09
C TYR A 343 20.21 -20.59 -3.40
N GLU A 344 20.12 -21.28 -4.54
CA GLU A 344 19.94 -20.61 -5.85
C GLU A 344 18.62 -19.86 -5.95
N VAL A 345 17.55 -20.40 -5.37
CA VAL A 345 16.24 -19.74 -5.31
C VAL A 345 16.30 -18.54 -4.37
N ALA A 346 16.94 -18.69 -3.20
CA ALA A 346 17.16 -17.58 -2.28
C ALA A 346 17.91 -16.42 -2.94
N LEU A 347 18.94 -16.71 -3.75
CA LEU A 347 19.72 -15.69 -4.48
C LEU A 347 18.87 -14.88 -5.46
N LYS A 348 17.83 -15.47 -6.08
CA LYS A 348 16.88 -14.74 -6.95
C LYS A 348 16.09 -13.71 -6.15
N TYR A 349 15.51 -14.09 -5.02
CA TYR A 349 14.76 -13.15 -4.17
C TYR A 349 15.66 -12.09 -3.53
N ILE A 350 16.86 -12.48 -3.09
CA ILE A 350 17.88 -11.54 -2.57
C ILE A 350 18.20 -10.48 -3.61
N SER A 351 18.35 -10.86 -4.89
CA SER A 351 18.67 -9.91 -5.96
C SER A 351 17.62 -8.80 -6.08
N LEU A 352 16.32 -9.13 -5.96
CA LEU A 352 15.24 -8.14 -5.95
C LEU A 352 15.35 -7.20 -4.74
N LEU A 353 15.54 -7.77 -3.54
CA LEU A 353 15.62 -6.99 -2.30
C LEU A 353 16.84 -6.07 -2.23
N GLU A 354 17.94 -6.39 -2.93
CA GLU A 354 19.10 -5.52 -3.07
C GLU A 354 18.83 -4.23 -3.87
N HIS A 355 17.70 -4.15 -4.60
CA HIS A 355 17.26 -2.93 -5.28
C HIS A 355 16.24 -2.11 -4.48
N THR A 356 16.05 -2.43 -3.21
CA THR A 356 15.20 -1.65 -2.28
C THR A 356 16.03 -0.66 -1.47
N LEU A 357 15.37 0.28 -0.77
CA LEU A 357 16.05 1.13 0.20
C LEU A 357 16.25 0.41 1.54
N PHE A 358 15.18 -0.12 2.12
CA PHE A 358 15.16 -0.60 3.50
C PHE A 358 15.52 -2.08 3.69
N TYR A 359 15.41 -2.92 2.66
CA TYR A 359 15.77 -4.35 2.75
C TYR A 359 17.19 -4.63 2.22
N ARG A 360 17.80 -3.68 1.51
CA ARG A 360 19.10 -3.87 0.83
C ARG A 360 20.24 -4.30 1.75
N SER A 361 20.35 -3.71 2.94
CA SER A 361 21.42 -4.07 3.89
C SER A 361 21.27 -5.51 4.38
N TRP A 362 20.04 -5.88 4.78
CA TRP A 362 19.68 -7.22 5.17
C TRP A 362 19.89 -8.22 4.02
N ALA A 363 19.45 -7.90 2.80
CA ALA A 363 19.60 -8.75 1.63
C ALA A 363 21.08 -9.05 1.32
N LYS A 364 21.98 -8.07 1.46
CA LYS A 364 23.43 -8.28 1.30
C LYS A 364 24.01 -9.23 2.35
N GLN A 365 23.51 -9.21 3.59
CA GLN A 365 23.90 -10.17 4.62
C GLN A 365 23.40 -11.58 4.26
N MET A 366 22.15 -11.69 3.83
CA MET A 366 21.57 -12.97 3.39
C MET A 366 22.28 -13.54 2.16
N ARG A 367 22.79 -12.68 1.26
CA ARG A 367 23.64 -13.10 0.14
C ARG A 367 24.89 -13.83 0.62
N GLN A 368 25.58 -13.32 1.64
CA GLN A 368 26.78 -13.95 2.18
C GLN A 368 26.50 -15.34 2.74
N LEU A 369 25.33 -15.52 3.40
CA LEU A 369 24.87 -16.82 3.88
C LEU A 369 24.53 -17.77 2.72
N ALA A 370 23.82 -17.28 1.70
CA ALA A 370 23.44 -18.07 0.53
C ALA A 370 24.65 -18.58 -0.26
N THR A 371 25.68 -17.75 -0.41
CA THR A 371 26.91 -18.12 -1.15
C THR A 371 27.87 -18.98 -0.33
N ASN A 372 27.74 -18.99 1.00
CA ASN A 372 28.59 -19.77 1.89
C ASN A 372 27.73 -20.56 2.90
N PRO A 373 27.10 -21.68 2.47
CA PRO A 373 26.18 -22.45 3.30
C PRO A 373 26.74 -22.89 4.65
N GLU A 374 28.06 -23.10 4.77
CA GLU A 374 28.71 -23.44 6.04
C GLU A 374 28.56 -22.36 7.13
N LEU A 375 28.30 -21.11 6.74
CA LEU A 375 28.02 -20.02 7.69
C LEU A 375 26.61 -20.12 8.28
N ILE A 376 25.68 -20.78 7.59
CA ILE A 376 24.29 -20.93 8.07
C ILE A 376 24.25 -21.76 9.34
N LYS A 377 25.04 -22.84 9.41
CA LYS A 377 25.17 -23.68 10.62
C LYS A 377 25.62 -22.89 11.84
N ARG A 378 26.38 -21.81 11.64
CA ARG A 378 26.86 -20.91 12.72
C ARG A 378 25.83 -19.84 13.09
N SER A 379 24.78 -19.65 12.30
CA SER A 379 23.72 -18.70 12.60
C SER A 379 22.81 -19.25 13.70
N PRO A 380 22.65 -18.54 14.84
CA PRO A 380 21.77 -19.00 15.93
C PRO A 380 20.32 -19.22 15.48
N LYS A 381 19.82 -18.42 14.53
CA LYS A 381 18.46 -18.52 14.01
C LYS A 381 18.35 -19.54 12.88
N TYR A 382 19.14 -19.39 11.82
CA TYR A 382 18.96 -20.20 10.62
C TYR A 382 19.55 -21.61 10.75
N GLY A 383 20.65 -21.75 11.50
CA GLY A 383 21.26 -23.07 11.76
C GLY A 383 20.36 -23.95 12.60
N SER A 384 19.76 -23.40 13.68
CA SER A 384 18.83 -24.14 14.54
C SER A 384 17.56 -24.56 13.79
N LEU A 385 16.97 -23.66 13.01
CA LEU A 385 15.80 -23.99 12.19
C LEU A 385 16.12 -25.02 11.09
N GLN A 386 17.34 -24.99 10.54
CA GLN A 386 17.79 -25.98 9.56
C GLN A 386 17.97 -27.36 10.19
N GLU A 387 18.51 -27.44 11.40
CA GLU A 387 18.63 -28.69 12.15
C GLU A 387 17.25 -29.29 12.46
N VAL A 388 16.32 -28.46 12.96
CA VAL A 388 14.94 -28.88 13.20
C VAL A 388 14.29 -29.38 11.91
N TYR A 389 14.42 -28.63 10.82
CA TYR A 389 13.86 -29.02 9.52
C TYR A 389 14.39 -30.38 9.03
N GLN A 390 15.69 -30.64 9.15
CA GLN A 390 16.31 -31.91 8.74
C GLN A 390 15.85 -33.11 9.58
N GLN A 391 15.44 -32.88 10.82
CA GLN A 391 14.96 -33.92 11.74
C GLN A 391 13.45 -34.13 11.66
N THR A 392 12.71 -33.20 11.06
CA THR A 392 11.24 -33.26 11.00
C THR A 392 10.80 -34.02 9.77
N VAL A 393 10.06 -35.12 9.95
CA VAL A 393 9.42 -35.85 8.83
C VAL A 393 8.33 -34.95 8.25
N ASP A 394 8.27 -34.81 6.92
CA ASP A 394 7.29 -33.95 6.25
C ASP A 394 5.87 -34.53 6.43
N VAL A 395 5.10 -33.99 7.38
CA VAL A 395 3.79 -34.54 7.79
C VAL A 395 2.64 -34.03 6.90
N PHE A 396 2.91 -33.11 5.97
CA PHE A 396 1.87 -32.33 5.27
C PHE A 396 1.71 -32.64 3.78
N PHE A 397 2.37 -33.68 3.26
CA PHE A 397 2.14 -34.24 1.92
C PHE A 397 1.63 -35.68 2.02
N PHE A 398 0.39 -35.83 2.47
CA PHE A 398 -0.41 -37.04 2.29
C PHE A 398 -1.77 -36.68 1.69
#